data_AF-A0A2E7VGY1-F1
#
_entry.id   AF-A0A2E7VGY1-F1
#
_cell.length_a   1.000
_cell.length_b   1.000
_cell.length_c   1.000
_cell.angle_alpha   90.00
_cell.angle_beta   90.00
_cell.angle_gamma   90.00
#
_symmetry.space_group_name_H-M   'P 1'
#
loop_
_entity.id
_entity.type
_entity.pdbx_description
1 polymer ?
#
loop_
_entity_poly.entity_id
_entity_poly.type
_entity_poly.pdbx_seq_one_letter_code
_entity_poly.pdbx_strand_id
1 'polypeptide(L)'
;MSEQNEHSHPDYWQIYKWLLVLFVVSVLGPFLFPEIKTIVLLTAFGIAIVKALLVVSNFMHLNTERKYIWHLFMICLVFLFVLFSAVAPDVMNKRGQNWVSDEFHGISYADDSGHEETGQNVPKLTEAQPPSAESETLVAKAKKEEARVKEIDQAAPVETDPIPDSSQVVTGETYQADPALVAQGKALFQVKICFTCHQTDPNVPAPAGLALKAPAFTGKFWGTEREVNVGVGGPVEKVKMDEEYFLESVVKPMDKIVKGAIPGMAPLPTTLDERNALMAYVRSLSK
;
A
#
# COMPACT_ATOMS: atom_id res chain seq x y z
N MET A 1 -7.53 36.87 -49.66
CA MET A 1 -8.94 37.00 -49.21
C MET A 1 -9.01 36.44 -47.80
N SER A 2 -9.23 37.31 -46.82
CA SER A 2 -9.35 36.96 -45.42
C SER A 2 -10.71 36.32 -45.17
N GLU A 3 -10.78 34.99 -45.17
CA GLU A 3 -11.94 34.27 -44.67
C GLU A 3 -11.94 34.36 -43.15
N GLN A 4 -12.74 35.30 -42.62
CA GLN A 4 -13.11 35.34 -41.22
C GLN A 4 -14.07 34.17 -40.97
N ASN A 5 -13.55 33.04 -40.48
CA ASN A 5 -14.37 32.05 -39.80
C ASN A 5 -14.75 32.64 -38.45
N GLU A 6 -15.90 33.28 -38.40
CA GLU A 6 -16.52 33.76 -37.17
C GLU A 6 -16.88 32.54 -36.32
N HIS A 7 -16.03 32.23 -35.33
CA HIS A 7 -16.27 31.14 -34.40
C HIS A 7 -17.50 31.46 -33.56
N SER A 8 -18.64 30.85 -33.91
CA SER A 8 -19.85 30.88 -33.09
C SER A 8 -19.53 30.38 -31.68
N HIS A 9 -19.45 31.30 -30.73
CA HIS A 9 -19.19 30.97 -29.34
C HIS A 9 -20.42 30.30 -28.74
N PRO A 10 -20.29 29.13 -28.09
CA PRO A 10 -21.41 28.51 -27.39
C PRO A 10 -22.00 29.47 -26.36
N ASP A 11 -23.33 29.58 -26.31
CA ASP A 11 -24.01 30.38 -25.29
C ASP A 11 -23.94 29.70 -23.92
N TYR A 12 -22.80 29.83 -23.24
CA TYR A 12 -22.51 29.22 -21.94
C TYR A 12 -23.56 29.56 -20.88
N TRP A 13 -24.17 30.74 -20.99
CA TRP A 13 -25.26 31.17 -20.10
C TRP A 13 -26.54 30.32 -20.25
N GLN A 14 -26.85 29.86 -21.46
CA GLN A 14 -28.01 28.97 -21.68
C GLN A 14 -27.74 27.58 -21.09
N ILE A 15 -26.53 27.05 -21.29
CA ILE A 15 -26.12 25.76 -20.74
C ILE A 15 -26.10 25.81 -19.21
N TYR A 16 -25.62 26.92 -18.62
CA TYR A 16 -25.67 27.15 -17.18
C TYR A 16 -27.11 27.10 -16.63
N LYS A 17 -28.08 27.74 -17.29
CA LYS A 17 -29.48 27.66 -16.89
C LYS A 17 -30.01 26.23 -16.94
N TRP A 18 -29.68 25.47 -17.98
CA TRP A 18 -30.03 24.05 -18.06
C TRP A 18 -29.41 23.22 -16.92
N LEU A 19 -28.14 23.47 -16.60
CA LEU A 19 -27.46 22.80 -15.48
C LEU A 19 -28.08 23.15 -14.13
N LEU A 20 -28.52 24.41 -13.94
CA LEU A 20 -29.22 24.87 -12.75
C LEU A 20 -30.59 24.19 -12.62
N VAL A 21 -31.36 24.09 -13.73
CA VAL A 21 -32.64 23.36 -13.74
C VAL A 21 -32.42 21.89 -13.39
N LEU A 22 -31.45 21.22 -14.02
CA LEU A 22 -31.12 19.82 -13.72
C LEU A 22 -30.64 19.64 -12.27
N PHE A 23 -29.95 20.63 -11.69
CA PHE A 23 -29.58 20.63 -10.28
C PHE A 23 -30.81 20.71 -9.37
N VAL A 24 -31.72 21.66 -9.62
CA VAL A 24 -32.94 21.82 -8.82
C VAL A 24 -33.81 20.56 -8.92
N VAL A 25 -33.96 19.99 -10.11
CA VAL A 25 -34.69 18.73 -10.32
C VAL A 25 -34.02 17.57 -9.58
N SER A 26 -32.68 17.47 -9.62
CA SER A 26 -31.95 16.43 -8.90
C SER A 26 -32.06 16.57 -7.38
N VAL A 27 -32.15 17.79 -6.85
CA VAL A 27 -32.31 18.06 -5.42
C VAL A 27 -33.74 17.76 -4.98
N LEU A 28 -34.74 18.14 -5.77
CA LEU A 28 -36.16 17.95 -5.45
C LEU A 28 -36.66 16.52 -5.73
N GLY A 29 -36.05 15.78 -6.65
CA GLY A 29 -36.45 14.43 -7.05
C GLY A 29 -36.58 13.45 -5.88
N PRO A 30 -35.57 13.34 -4.98
CA PRO A 30 -35.66 12.48 -3.79
C PRO A 30 -36.79 12.83 -2.82
N PHE A 31 -37.21 14.11 -2.77
CA PHE A 31 -38.31 14.54 -1.90
C PHE A 31 -39.70 14.21 -2.48
N LEU A 32 -39.81 14.05 -3.80
CA LEU A 32 -41.08 13.75 -4.48
C LEU A 32 -41.40 12.24 -4.53
N PHE A 33 -40.39 11.37 -4.41
CA PHE A 33 -40.55 9.92 -4.50
C PHE A 33 -39.82 9.18 -3.35
N PRO A 34 -40.15 9.44 -2.07
CA PRO A 34 -39.40 8.91 -0.93
C PRO A 34 -39.48 7.38 -0.80
N GLU A 35 -40.53 6.75 -1.33
CA GLU A 35 -40.80 5.32 -1.08
C GLU A 35 -40.03 4.37 -2.03
N ILE A 36 -39.53 4.84 -3.19
CA ILE A 36 -38.89 3.97 -4.19
C ILE A 36 -37.44 4.37 -4.40
N LYS A 37 -36.57 3.87 -3.50
CA LYS A 37 -35.12 4.13 -3.51
C LYS A 37 -34.46 3.84 -4.86
N THR A 38 -34.87 2.77 -5.54
CA THR A 38 -34.28 2.37 -6.84
C THR A 38 -34.58 3.36 -7.96
N ILE A 39 -35.80 3.91 -8.02
CA ILE A 39 -36.17 4.90 -9.03
C ILE A 39 -35.47 6.23 -8.75
N VAL A 40 -35.40 6.64 -7.48
CA VAL A 40 -34.65 7.84 -7.08
C VAL A 40 -33.16 7.70 -7.43
N LEU A 41 -32.57 6.52 -7.19
CA LEU A 41 -31.17 6.26 -7.52
C LEU A 41 -30.94 6.31 -9.04
N LEU A 42 -31.77 5.60 -9.82
CA LEU A 42 -31.64 5.57 -11.29
C LEU A 42 -31.85 6.95 -11.91
N THR A 43 -32.81 7.74 -11.41
CA THR A 43 -33.04 9.11 -11.88
C THR A 43 -31.91 10.05 -11.48
N ALA A 44 -31.37 9.94 -10.26
CA ALA A 44 -30.21 10.72 -9.82
C ALA A 44 -28.96 10.43 -10.68
N PHE A 45 -28.65 9.16 -10.94
CA PHE A 45 -27.55 8.78 -11.82
C PHE A 45 -27.79 9.21 -13.27
N GLY A 46 -29.02 9.05 -13.78
CA GLY A 46 -29.39 9.51 -15.12
C GLY A 46 -29.19 11.01 -15.31
N ILE A 47 -29.65 11.83 -14.36
CA ILE A 47 -29.44 13.27 -14.38
C ILE A 47 -27.95 13.62 -14.27
N ALA A 48 -27.19 12.90 -13.43
CA ALA A 48 -25.75 13.11 -13.29
C ALA A 48 -25.00 12.86 -14.61
N ILE A 49 -25.36 11.81 -15.35
CA ILE A 49 -24.77 11.52 -16.68
C ILE A 49 -25.09 12.64 -17.67
N VAL A 50 -26.34 13.10 -17.74
CA VAL A 50 -26.74 14.20 -18.64
C VAL A 50 -25.96 15.48 -18.30
N LYS A 51 -25.81 15.81 -17.01
CA LYS A 51 -25.01 16.97 -16.58
C LYS A 51 -23.54 16.83 -16.98
N ALA A 52 -22.94 15.65 -16.75
CA ALA A 52 -21.57 15.39 -17.15
C ALA A 52 -21.37 15.56 -18.67
N LEU A 53 -22.28 15.01 -19.49
CA LEU A 53 -22.22 15.15 -20.94
C LEU A 53 -22.40 16.60 -21.40
N LEU A 54 -23.29 17.38 -20.78
CA LEU A 54 -23.45 18.80 -21.09
C LEU A 54 -22.19 19.60 -20.78
N VAL A 55 -21.52 19.32 -19.66
CA VAL A 55 -20.26 19.99 -19.28
C VAL A 55 -19.13 19.61 -20.23
N VAL A 56 -18.93 18.32 -20.48
CA VAL A 56 -17.86 17.82 -21.34
C VAL A 56 -18.06 18.30 -22.78
N SER A 57 -19.28 18.24 -23.31
CA SER A 57 -19.59 18.66 -24.67
C SER A 57 -19.38 20.17 -24.89
N ASN A 58 -19.84 21.00 -23.94
CA ASN A 58 -19.89 22.45 -24.14
C ASN A 58 -18.76 23.23 -23.44
N PHE A 59 -18.40 22.90 -22.19
CA PHE A 59 -17.36 23.64 -21.45
C PHE A 59 -15.96 23.12 -21.71
N MET A 60 -15.79 21.82 -21.99
CA MET A 60 -14.50 21.24 -22.37
C MET A 60 -14.27 21.26 -23.90
N HIS A 61 -15.14 21.94 -24.66
CA HIS A 61 -15.05 22.12 -26.10
C HIS A 61 -15.03 20.83 -26.93
N LEU A 62 -15.43 19.67 -26.37
CA LEU A 62 -15.43 18.40 -27.12
C LEU A 62 -16.33 18.42 -28.37
N ASN A 63 -17.33 19.30 -28.42
CA ASN A 63 -18.20 19.43 -29.59
C ASN A 63 -17.58 20.27 -30.73
N THR A 64 -16.64 21.15 -30.40
CA THR A 64 -15.90 21.99 -31.37
C THR A 64 -14.65 21.25 -31.87
N GLU A 65 -14.12 20.36 -31.03
CA GLU A 65 -12.90 19.60 -31.27
C GLU A 65 -13.09 18.40 -32.21
N ARG A 66 -11.97 17.81 -32.64
CA ARG A 66 -11.98 16.68 -33.58
C ARG A 66 -12.62 15.44 -32.94
N LYS A 67 -13.40 14.68 -33.73
CA LYS A 67 -14.11 13.46 -33.29
C LYS A 67 -13.23 12.41 -32.58
N TYR A 68 -11.93 12.36 -32.89
CA TYR A 68 -10.97 11.47 -32.22
C TYR A 68 -10.83 11.76 -30.72
N ILE A 69 -11.03 13.01 -30.27
CA ILE A 69 -10.98 13.38 -28.85
C ILE A 69 -12.12 12.70 -28.08
N TRP A 70 -13.27 12.52 -28.73
CA TRP A 70 -14.39 11.76 -28.16
C TRP A 70 -14.07 10.28 -28.02
N HIS A 71 -13.34 9.70 -28.98
CA HIS A 71 -12.90 8.30 -28.91
C HIS A 71 -11.83 8.10 -27.82
N LEU A 72 -10.91 9.06 -27.66
CA LEU A 72 -9.92 9.08 -26.60
C LEU A 72 -10.58 9.18 -25.21
N PHE A 73 -11.59 10.03 -25.06
CA PHE A 73 -12.35 10.10 -23.82
C PHE A 73 -13.06 8.78 -23.50
N MET A 74 -13.73 8.18 -24.50
CA MET A 74 -14.43 6.91 -24.30
C MET A 74 -13.49 5.75 -23.99
N ILE A 75 -12.32 5.66 -24.64
CA ILE A 75 -11.35 4.60 -24.33
C ILE A 75 -10.79 4.74 -22.91
N CYS A 76 -10.58 5.97 -22.40
CA CYS A 76 -10.20 6.21 -21.01
C CYS A 76 -11.27 5.70 -20.02
N LEU A 77 -12.55 5.94 -20.31
CA LEU A 77 -13.64 5.42 -19.48
C LEU A 77 -13.72 3.89 -19.52
N VAL A 78 -13.53 3.28 -20.68
CA VAL A 78 -13.49 1.81 -20.82
C VAL A 78 -12.31 1.23 -20.04
N PHE A 79 -11.11 1.81 -20.14
CA PHE A 79 -9.96 1.35 -19.35
C PHE A 79 -10.20 1.48 -17.84
N LEU A 80 -10.82 2.57 -17.39
CA LEU A 80 -11.19 2.73 -15.99
C LEU A 80 -12.19 1.65 -15.55
N PHE A 81 -13.19 1.36 -16.37
CA PHE A 81 -14.15 0.29 -16.08
C PHE A 81 -13.49 -1.09 -16.05
N VAL A 82 -12.58 -1.39 -16.98
CA VAL A 82 -11.85 -2.67 -17.02
C VAL A 82 -10.94 -2.80 -15.80
N LEU A 83 -10.20 -1.76 -15.44
CA LEU A 83 -9.34 -1.76 -14.26
C LEU A 83 -10.17 -1.93 -12.99
N PHE A 84 -11.28 -1.20 -12.86
CA PHE A 84 -12.20 -1.36 -11.75
C PHE A 84 -12.73 -2.79 -11.69
N SER A 85 -13.20 -3.36 -12.80
CA SER A 85 -13.74 -4.73 -12.84
C SER A 85 -12.68 -5.80 -12.55
N ALA A 86 -11.42 -5.57 -12.92
CA ALA A 86 -10.32 -6.47 -12.64
C ALA A 86 -9.89 -6.42 -11.16
N VAL A 87 -9.88 -5.23 -10.55
CA VAL A 87 -9.43 -5.01 -9.16
C VAL A 87 -10.56 -5.22 -8.15
N ALA A 88 -11.81 -4.94 -8.52
CA ALA A 88 -12.98 -5.07 -7.66
C ALA A 88 -13.12 -6.45 -6.99
N PRO A 89 -13.01 -7.59 -7.69
CA PRO A 89 -13.13 -8.89 -7.02
C PRO A 89 -12.01 -9.11 -6.00
N ASP A 90 -10.79 -8.64 -6.25
CA ASP A 90 -9.68 -8.78 -5.32
C ASP A 90 -9.88 -7.92 -4.06
N VAL A 91 -10.23 -6.65 -4.24
CA VAL A 91 -10.41 -5.68 -3.13
C VAL A 91 -11.69 -5.93 -2.34
N MET A 92 -12.78 -6.35 -2.98
CA MET A 92 -14.07 -6.55 -2.33
C MET A 92 -14.22 -7.96 -1.73
N ASN A 93 -13.28 -8.87 -1.98
CA ASN A 93 -13.26 -10.18 -1.37
C ASN A 93 -12.83 -10.08 0.10
N LYS A 94 -13.73 -10.41 1.01
CA LYS A 94 -13.45 -10.52 2.45
C LYS A 94 -12.69 -11.80 2.83
N ARG A 95 -12.02 -12.45 1.88
CA ARG A 95 -11.36 -13.75 2.06
C ARG A 95 -10.01 -13.75 1.37
N GLY A 96 -8.96 -14.06 2.12
CA GLY A 96 -7.62 -14.34 1.58
C GLY A 96 -6.65 -14.72 2.69
N GLN A 97 -5.45 -15.19 2.32
CA GLN A 97 -4.55 -15.91 3.24
C GLN A 97 -3.98 -15.07 4.41
N ASN A 98 -4.24 -13.76 4.49
CA ASN A 98 -3.89 -12.89 5.61
C ASN A 98 -4.91 -11.75 5.82
N TRP A 99 -6.15 -11.91 5.33
CA TRP A 99 -7.18 -10.88 5.50
C TRP A 99 -7.71 -10.91 6.94
N VAL A 100 -7.30 -9.95 7.76
CA VAL A 100 -7.91 -9.67 9.06
C VAL A 100 -9.06 -8.70 8.78
N SER A 101 -10.29 -9.20 8.75
CA SER A 101 -11.45 -8.32 8.78
C SER A 101 -11.57 -7.78 10.20
N ASP A 102 -11.04 -6.58 10.45
CA ASP A 102 -11.52 -5.82 11.59
C ASP A 102 -13.02 -5.61 11.35
N GLU A 103 -13.82 -6.25 12.19
CA GLU A 103 -15.25 -6.08 12.23
C GLU A 103 -15.51 -4.65 12.72
N PHE A 104 -15.39 -3.69 11.81
CA PHE A 104 -15.78 -2.31 12.08
C PHE A 104 -17.31 -2.29 12.23
N HIS A 105 -17.76 -2.46 13.47
CA HIS A 105 -19.13 -2.19 13.92
C HIS A 105 -19.43 -0.67 13.90
N GLY A 106 -19.16 0.00 12.80
CA GLY A 106 -19.53 1.39 12.57
C GLY A 106 -20.51 1.47 11.41
N ILE A 107 -21.76 1.71 11.79
CA ILE A 107 -22.98 1.80 10.96
C ILE A 107 -23.59 0.42 10.66
N SER A 108 -24.27 -0.11 11.68
CA SER A 108 -25.38 -1.05 11.48
C SER A 108 -26.46 -0.37 10.64
N TYR A 109 -26.66 -0.81 9.40
CA TYR A 109 -27.97 -0.71 8.78
C TYR A 109 -28.80 -1.86 9.36
N ALA A 110 -29.95 -1.55 9.96
CA ALA A 110 -30.92 -2.58 10.32
C ALA A 110 -31.33 -3.32 9.04
N ASP A 111 -31.10 -4.62 8.99
CA ASP A 111 -31.46 -5.50 7.89
C ASP A 111 -32.94 -5.89 8.00
N ASP A 112 -33.85 -4.95 7.77
CA ASP A 112 -35.28 -5.27 7.64
C ASP A 112 -35.60 -5.81 6.23
N SER A 113 -34.94 -6.90 5.83
CA SER A 113 -35.31 -7.64 4.63
C SER A 113 -35.26 -9.14 4.89
N GLY A 114 -36.41 -9.69 5.25
CA GLY A 114 -36.66 -11.13 5.36
C GLY A 114 -36.51 -11.83 4.01
N HIS A 115 -35.28 -12.20 3.67
CA HIS A 115 -35.00 -13.16 2.63
C HIS A 115 -34.39 -14.41 3.26
N GLU A 116 -35.21 -15.46 3.38
CA GLU A 116 -34.76 -16.83 3.52
C GLU A 116 -33.81 -17.17 2.38
N GLU A 117 -32.51 -17.31 2.67
CA GLU A 117 -31.59 -17.99 1.77
C GLU A 117 -31.93 -19.48 1.75
N THR A 118 -32.77 -19.87 0.80
CA THR A 118 -32.95 -21.27 0.41
C THR A 118 -31.62 -21.82 -0.10
N GLY A 119 -31.01 -22.69 0.68
CA GLY A 119 -29.78 -23.37 0.33
C GLY A 119 -29.93 -24.27 -0.90
N GLN A 120 -28.96 -24.22 -1.80
CA GLN A 120 -28.69 -25.35 -2.67
C GLN A 120 -27.22 -25.41 -3.12
N ASN A 121 -26.60 -26.52 -2.72
CA ASN A 121 -25.41 -27.17 -3.28
C ASN A 121 -24.02 -26.56 -2.99
N VAL A 122 -23.53 -26.84 -1.78
CA VAL A 122 -22.08 -27.01 -1.52
C VAL A 122 -21.80 -28.51 -1.35
N PRO A 123 -20.90 -29.13 -2.13
CA PRO A 123 -20.49 -30.51 -1.88
C PRO A 123 -19.76 -30.58 -0.54
N LYS A 124 -20.26 -31.47 0.33
CA LYS A 124 -19.76 -31.83 1.65
C LYS A 124 -18.27 -32.20 1.57
N LEU A 125 -17.38 -31.31 1.97
CA LEU A 125 -16.01 -31.68 2.35
C LEU A 125 -16.04 -32.09 3.82
N THR A 126 -15.61 -33.33 4.02
CA THR A 126 -15.58 -34.13 5.24
C THR A 126 -15.25 -33.36 6.52
N GLU A 127 -16.10 -33.61 7.51
CA GLU A 127 -15.99 -33.34 8.94
C GLU A 127 -14.55 -33.44 9.47
N ALA A 128 -13.97 -32.30 9.83
CA ALA A 128 -12.72 -32.25 10.57
C ALA A 128 -13.00 -32.50 12.07
N GLN A 129 -12.21 -33.39 12.65
CA GLN A 129 -12.23 -33.83 14.05
C GLN A 129 -12.24 -32.67 15.08
N PRO A 130 -12.77 -32.90 16.30
CA PRO A 130 -12.79 -31.90 17.36
C PRO A 130 -11.36 -31.51 17.80
N PRO A 131 -11.20 -30.31 18.38
CA PRO A 131 -9.90 -29.70 18.64
C PRO A 131 -9.04 -30.55 19.58
N SER A 132 -7.79 -30.79 19.18
CA SER A 132 -6.77 -31.33 20.07
C SER A 132 -6.39 -30.29 21.14
N ALA A 133 -5.92 -30.80 22.28
CA ALA A 133 -5.47 -30.07 23.47
C ALA A 133 -4.36 -29.01 23.22
N GLU A 134 -3.87 -28.89 21.99
CA GLU A 134 -2.92 -27.86 21.56
C GLU A 134 -3.59 -26.48 21.40
N SER A 135 -4.89 -26.42 21.11
CA SER A 135 -5.62 -25.15 20.97
C SER A 135 -5.83 -24.43 22.32
N GLU A 136 -6.08 -25.18 23.40
CA GLU A 136 -6.27 -24.62 24.75
C GLU A 136 -4.96 -24.06 25.32
N THR A 137 -3.82 -24.67 24.97
CA THR A 137 -2.49 -24.23 25.41
C THR A 137 -2.02 -22.96 24.68
N LEU A 138 -2.42 -22.77 23.41
CA LEU A 138 -2.15 -21.55 22.65
C LEU A 138 -3.00 -20.36 23.12
N VAL A 139 -4.26 -20.59 23.47
CA VAL A 139 -5.14 -19.55 24.04
C VAL A 139 -4.66 -19.12 25.44
N ALA A 140 -4.17 -20.05 26.26
CA ALA A 140 -3.55 -19.73 27.54
C ALA A 140 -2.23 -18.94 27.38
N LYS A 141 -1.44 -19.25 26.35
CA LYS A 141 -0.19 -18.54 26.02
C LYS A 141 -0.46 -17.12 25.50
N ALA A 142 -1.50 -16.95 24.68
CA ALA A 142 -1.94 -15.65 24.18
C ALA A 142 -2.45 -14.73 25.31
N LYS A 143 -3.24 -15.27 26.26
CA LYS A 143 -3.71 -14.50 27.42
C LYS A 143 -2.58 -14.11 28.37
N LYS A 144 -1.56 -14.96 28.51
CA LYS A 144 -0.36 -14.66 29.31
C LYS A 144 0.51 -13.59 28.67
N GLU A 145 0.62 -13.58 27.34
CA GLU A 145 1.34 -12.55 26.59
C GLU A 145 0.59 -11.22 26.62
N GLU A 146 -0.74 -11.23 26.51
CA GLU A 146 -1.58 -10.03 26.61
C GLU A 146 -1.51 -9.37 28.01
N ALA A 147 -1.42 -10.19 29.07
CA ALA A 147 -1.21 -9.69 30.43
C ALA A 147 0.20 -9.09 30.62
N ARG A 148 1.21 -9.63 29.93
CA ARG A 148 2.60 -9.13 29.97
C ARG A 148 2.77 -7.81 29.23
N VAL A 149 2.08 -7.64 28.10
CA VAL A 149 2.10 -6.39 27.32
C VAL A 149 1.44 -5.24 28.08
N LYS A 150 0.33 -5.52 28.81
CA LYS A 150 -0.37 -4.50 29.63
C LYS A 150 0.42 -3.99 30.83
N GLU A 151 1.44 -4.72 31.30
CA GLU A 151 2.32 -4.30 32.40
C GLU A 151 3.47 -3.39 31.91
N ILE A 152 3.82 -3.46 30.62
CA ILE A 152 4.89 -2.65 30.00
C ILE A 152 4.40 -1.23 29.66
N ASP A 153 3.11 -1.09 29.33
CA ASP A 153 2.49 0.21 28.98
C ASP A 153 2.24 1.14 30.18
N GLN A 154 2.49 0.68 31.43
CA GLN A 154 2.26 1.47 32.65
C GLN A 154 3.55 2.01 33.31
N ALA A 155 4.73 1.78 32.73
CA ALA A 155 5.96 2.39 33.23
C ALA A 155 6.17 3.79 32.64
N ALA A 156 6.14 4.81 33.50
CA ALA A 156 6.42 6.20 33.19
C ALA A 156 7.85 6.41 32.62
N PRO A 157 8.10 7.49 31.87
CA PRO A 157 9.27 7.61 31.00
C PRO A 157 10.54 7.74 31.83
N VAL A 158 11.48 6.80 31.64
CA VAL A 158 12.80 6.87 32.25
C VAL A 158 13.73 7.67 31.36
N GLU A 159 14.30 8.69 31.99
CA GLU A 159 15.29 9.65 31.53
C GLU A 159 16.53 8.99 30.91
N THR A 160 17.15 9.72 29.99
CA THR A 160 18.35 9.36 29.22
C THR A 160 19.53 8.98 30.10
N ASP A 161 20.22 7.88 29.77
CA ASP A 161 21.65 7.66 30.09
C ASP A 161 22.22 6.44 29.30
N PRO A 162 23.55 6.26 29.18
CA PRO A 162 24.26 6.17 27.90
C PRO A 162 24.39 4.78 27.29
N ILE A 163 24.77 4.77 26.00
CA ILE A 163 25.14 3.62 25.17
C ILE A 163 26.05 2.66 25.96
N PRO A 164 25.68 1.38 26.14
CA PRO A 164 26.62 0.39 26.60
C PRO A 164 27.56 0.01 25.45
N ASP A 165 28.86 0.07 25.75
CA ASP A 165 29.96 -0.43 24.95
C ASP A 165 29.72 -1.90 24.58
N SER A 166 29.28 -2.16 23.34
CA SER A 166 29.20 -3.52 22.80
C SER A 166 30.46 -3.85 22.01
N SER A 167 31.60 -3.76 22.68
CA SER A 167 32.78 -4.53 22.33
C SER A 167 32.50 -6.03 22.51
N GLN A 168 31.70 -6.63 21.63
CA GLN A 168 31.71 -8.07 21.40
C GLN A 168 32.00 -8.34 19.93
N VAL A 169 33.30 -8.39 19.65
CA VAL A 169 33.86 -9.09 18.50
C VAL A 169 33.37 -10.54 18.57
N VAL A 170 32.41 -10.91 17.72
CA VAL A 170 32.09 -12.33 17.48
C VAL A 170 32.61 -12.71 16.11
N THR A 171 33.81 -13.27 16.13
CA THR A 171 34.35 -14.09 15.05
C THR A 171 33.54 -15.38 14.95
N GLY A 172 32.89 -15.61 13.81
CA GLY A 172 32.66 -16.97 13.28
C GLY A 172 31.65 -17.89 13.98
N GLU A 173 30.61 -17.35 14.63
CA GLU A 173 29.49 -18.17 15.13
C GLU A 173 28.20 -17.84 14.38
N THR A 174 27.44 -18.87 14.02
CA THR A 174 26.15 -18.75 13.33
C THR A 174 25.24 -17.80 14.11
N TYR A 175 24.89 -16.65 13.52
CA TYR A 175 23.95 -15.70 14.10
C TYR A 175 22.58 -16.38 14.24
N GLN A 176 22.25 -16.83 15.46
CA GLN A 176 20.94 -17.36 15.81
C GLN A 176 20.02 -16.17 16.13
N ALA A 177 19.57 -15.49 15.08
CA ALA A 177 18.56 -14.45 15.20
C ALA A 177 17.28 -15.04 15.80
N ASP A 178 16.63 -14.33 16.72
CA ASP A 178 15.29 -14.69 17.19
C ASP A 178 14.34 -14.82 15.97
N PRO A 179 13.73 -16.00 15.73
CA PRO A 179 12.82 -16.20 14.60
C PRO A 179 11.68 -15.18 14.54
N ALA A 180 11.20 -14.71 15.69
CA ALA A 180 10.15 -13.69 15.75
C ALA A 180 10.67 -12.33 15.22
N LEU A 181 11.89 -11.95 15.62
CA LEU A 181 12.53 -10.72 15.18
C LEU A 181 12.87 -10.74 13.67
N VAL A 182 13.29 -11.90 13.15
CA VAL A 182 13.50 -12.10 11.71
C VAL A 182 12.19 -11.99 10.93
N ALA A 183 11.10 -12.57 11.44
CA ALA A 183 9.79 -12.47 10.82
C ALA A 183 9.28 -11.02 10.79
N GLN A 184 9.46 -10.28 11.88
CA GLN A 184 9.17 -8.85 11.95
C GLN A 184 10.02 -8.06 10.96
N GLY A 185 11.32 -8.33 10.89
CA GLY A 185 12.24 -7.70 9.93
C GLY A 185 11.83 -7.95 8.48
N LYS A 186 11.39 -9.15 8.14
CA LYS A 186 10.87 -9.49 6.81
C LYS A 186 9.60 -8.68 6.48
N ALA A 187 8.67 -8.58 7.43
CA ALA A 187 7.46 -7.78 7.24
C ALA A 187 7.80 -6.30 7.04
N LEU A 188 8.70 -5.74 7.86
CA LEU A 188 9.19 -4.37 7.71
C LEU A 188 9.88 -4.15 6.37
N PHE A 189 10.66 -5.11 5.89
CA PHE A 189 11.35 -5.04 4.60
C PHE A 189 10.38 -4.94 3.42
N GLN A 190 9.19 -5.54 3.54
CA GLN A 190 8.10 -5.42 2.57
C GLN A 190 7.34 -4.11 2.71
N VAL A 191 6.91 -3.76 3.93
CA VAL A 191 6.09 -2.56 4.22
C VAL A 191 6.87 -1.26 3.95
N LYS A 192 8.17 -1.24 4.23
CA LYS A 192 9.06 -0.11 3.96
C LYS A 192 9.64 -0.14 2.54
N ILE A 193 9.15 -1.05 1.68
CA ILE A 193 9.42 -1.09 0.24
C ILE A 193 10.90 -1.40 -0.09
N CYS A 194 11.70 -1.87 0.86
CA CYS A 194 13.11 -2.20 0.64
C CYS A 194 13.30 -3.24 -0.48
N PHE A 195 12.33 -4.16 -0.63
CA PHE A 195 12.34 -5.24 -1.61
C PHE A 195 12.35 -4.80 -3.08
N THR A 196 11.95 -3.56 -3.39
CA THR A 196 11.95 -3.08 -4.78
C THR A 196 13.36 -2.88 -5.31
N CYS A 197 14.28 -2.51 -4.42
CA CYS A 197 15.65 -2.15 -4.76
C CYS A 197 16.68 -3.16 -4.23
N HIS A 198 16.42 -3.80 -3.09
CA HIS A 198 17.37 -4.72 -2.49
C HIS A 198 16.92 -6.17 -2.66
N GLN A 199 17.71 -6.94 -3.41
CA GLN A 199 17.46 -8.36 -3.62
C GLN A 199 17.77 -9.17 -2.36
N THR A 200 16.83 -10.01 -1.94
CA THR A 200 16.94 -10.91 -0.77
C THR A 200 16.83 -12.39 -1.12
N ASP A 201 16.33 -12.72 -2.32
CA ASP A 201 16.28 -14.09 -2.86
C ASP A 201 17.05 -14.14 -4.19
N PRO A 202 18.04 -15.04 -4.35
CA PRO A 202 18.78 -15.19 -5.60
C PRO A 202 17.90 -15.46 -6.84
N ASN A 203 16.72 -16.06 -6.65
CA ASN A 203 15.80 -16.42 -7.74
C ASN A 203 14.80 -15.30 -8.07
N VAL A 204 14.67 -14.30 -7.21
CA VAL A 204 13.72 -13.18 -7.39
C VAL A 204 14.53 -11.90 -7.60
N PRO A 205 14.70 -11.43 -8.85
CA PRO A 205 15.45 -10.20 -9.10
C PRO A 205 14.69 -8.98 -8.56
N ALA A 206 15.43 -7.94 -8.16
CA ALA A 206 14.91 -6.61 -7.85
C ALA A 206 15.20 -5.67 -9.05
N PRO A 207 14.27 -5.47 -10.01
CA PRO A 207 14.59 -4.80 -11.28
C PRO A 207 15.07 -3.35 -11.11
N ALA A 208 14.49 -2.61 -10.18
CA ALA A 208 14.95 -1.26 -9.84
C ALA A 208 16.35 -1.30 -9.20
N GLY A 209 16.59 -2.29 -8.33
CA GLY A 209 17.89 -2.55 -7.73
C GLY A 209 19.00 -2.81 -8.74
N LEU A 210 18.72 -3.64 -9.75
CA LEU A 210 19.65 -3.94 -10.83
C LEU A 210 20.00 -2.69 -11.65
N ALA A 211 19.01 -1.86 -11.98
CA ALA A 211 19.22 -0.61 -12.70
C ALA A 211 20.06 0.39 -11.89
N LEU A 212 19.82 0.47 -10.57
CA LEU A 212 20.55 1.36 -9.67
C LEU A 212 21.88 0.79 -9.18
N LYS A 213 22.19 -0.48 -9.50
CA LYS A 213 23.32 -1.24 -8.93
C LYS A 213 23.31 -1.22 -7.39
N ALA A 214 22.11 -1.33 -6.81
CA ALA A 214 21.92 -1.40 -5.37
C ALA A 214 22.57 -2.68 -4.80
N PRO A 215 23.10 -2.64 -3.56
CA PRO A 215 23.67 -3.83 -2.94
C PRO A 215 22.58 -4.89 -2.70
N ALA A 216 22.85 -6.11 -3.17
CA ALA A 216 22.04 -7.28 -2.82
C ALA A 216 22.41 -7.77 -1.41
N PHE A 217 21.41 -8.23 -0.66
CA PHE A 217 21.56 -8.82 0.66
C PHE A 217 21.72 -10.34 0.62
N THR A 218 21.66 -10.93 -0.57
CA THR A 218 21.95 -12.35 -0.82
C THR A 218 23.44 -12.63 -0.76
N GLY A 219 23.85 -13.66 -0.01
CA GLY A 219 25.23 -14.15 0.01
C GLY A 219 26.12 -13.41 1.02
N LYS A 220 27.34 -13.03 0.61
CA LYS A 220 28.36 -12.42 1.51
C LYS A 220 28.21 -10.90 1.56
N PHE A 221 27.14 -10.43 2.22
CA PHE A 221 27.00 -9.01 2.52
C PHE A 221 27.87 -8.63 3.72
N TRP A 222 27.66 -9.30 4.86
CA TRP A 222 28.31 -8.96 6.13
C TRP A 222 29.81 -9.24 6.15
N GLY A 223 30.54 -8.36 6.81
CA GLY A 223 31.98 -8.49 7.04
C GLY A 223 32.85 -8.29 5.81
N THR A 224 32.27 -8.00 4.65
CA THR A 224 33.01 -7.67 3.43
C THR A 224 33.44 -6.21 3.43
N GLU A 225 34.68 -5.94 3.03
CA GLU A 225 35.14 -4.58 2.77
C GLU A 225 34.67 -4.14 1.37
N ARG A 226 34.10 -2.94 1.29
CA ARG A 226 33.70 -2.34 0.01
C ARG A 226 34.13 -0.89 -0.05
N GLU A 227 34.37 -0.44 -1.28
CA GLU A 227 34.60 0.97 -1.57
C GLU A 227 33.25 1.71 -1.60
N VAL A 228 33.15 2.78 -0.83
CA VAL A 228 31.99 3.67 -0.75
C VAL A 228 32.42 5.10 -1.07
N ASN A 229 31.57 5.86 -1.73
CA ASN A 229 31.69 7.30 -1.89
C ASN A 229 31.09 7.96 -0.64
N VAL A 230 31.86 8.84 0.00
CA VAL A 230 31.38 9.66 1.11
C VAL A 230 30.56 10.82 0.54
N GLY A 231 29.24 10.78 0.74
CA GLY A 231 28.31 11.71 0.12
C GLY A 231 28.07 11.42 -1.38
N VAL A 232 27.21 12.24 -1.98
CA VAL A 232 26.89 12.14 -3.41
C VAL A 232 28.09 12.60 -4.26
N GLY A 233 28.83 11.65 -4.82
CA GLY A 233 29.98 11.92 -5.69
C GLY A 233 31.24 12.39 -4.96
N GLY A 234 31.32 12.20 -3.64
CA GLY A 234 32.50 12.56 -2.85
C GLY A 234 33.62 11.50 -2.91
N PRO A 235 34.65 11.65 -2.06
CA PRO A 235 35.85 10.81 -2.08
C PRO A 235 35.52 9.34 -1.75
N VAL A 236 36.35 8.43 -2.25
CA VAL A 236 36.18 6.98 -2.03
C VAL A 236 36.90 6.56 -0.75
N GLU A 237 36.18 5.85 0.12
CA GLU A 237 36.66 5.25 1.36
C GLU A 237 36.40 3.74 1.33
N LYS A 238 37.25 2.94 2.00
CA LYS A 238 37.00 1.52 2.22
C LYS A 238 36.34 1.32 3.57
N VAL A 239 35.13 0.76 3.56
CA VAL A 239 34.34 0.52 4.77
C VAL A 239 33.95 -0.94 4.82
N LYS A 240 33.95 -1.51 6.04
CA LYS A 240 33.48 -2.86 6.30
C LYS A 240 31.95 -2.83 6.42
N MET A 241 31.28 -3.76 5.76
CA MET A 241 29.82 -3.91 5.84
C MET A 241 29.44 -4.62 7.14
N ASP A 242 29.52 -3.90 8.26
CA ASP A 242 29.18 -4.34 9.61
C ASP A 242 27.79 -3.81 10.06
N GLU A 243 27.44 -4.08 11.32
CA GLU A 243 26.15 -3.71 11.92
C GLU A 243 25.99 -2.19 11.93
N GLU A 244 27.04 -1.50 12.36
CA GLU A 244 27.11 -0.06 12.44
C GLU A 244 26.91 0.57 11.05
N TYR A 245 27.60 0.06 10.03
CA TYR A 245 27.42 0.50 8.65
C TYR A 245 26.00 0.29 8.15
N PHE A 246 25.39 -0.87 8.42
CA PHE A 246 24.03 -1.15 7.99
C PHE A 246 23.03 -0.20 8.65
N LEU A 247 23.11 -0.04 9.96
CA LEU A 247 22.22 0.85 10.73
C LEU A 247 22.39 2.31 10.29
N GLU A 248 23.63 2.77 10.09
CA GLU A 248 23.94 4.10 9.58
C GLU A 248 23.35 4.30 8.17
N SER A 249 23.53 3.32 7.28
CA SER A 249 23.04 3.39 5.89
C SER A 249 21.52 3.44 5.80
N VAL A 250 20.79 2.81 6.73
CA VAL A 250 19.33 2.88 6.75
C VAL A 250 18.85 4.27 7.19
N VAL A 251 19.55 4.91 8.13
CA VAL A 251 19.18 6.25 8.64
C VAL A 251 19.64 7.36 7.69
N LYS A 252 20.86 7.24 7.15
CA LYS A 252 21.53 8.24 6.32
C LYS A 252 22.04 7.61 5.02
N PRO A 253 21.12 7.19 4.14
CA PRO A 253 21.47 6.41 2.94
C PRO A 253 22.36 7.14 1.93
N MET A 254 22.50 8.46 2.05
CA MET A 254 23.28 9.28 1.12
C MET A 254 24.68 9.62 1.65
N ASP A 255 25.00 9.27 2.91
CA ASP A 255 26.30 9.60 3.52
C ASP A 255 27.40 8.65 3.04
N LYS A 256 27.08 7.37 2.81
CA LYS A 256 28.01 6.36 2.29
C LYS A 256 27.34 5.53 1.20
N ILE A 257 27.77 5.73 -0.03
CA ILE A 257 27.15 5.12 -1.21
C ILE A 257 28.14 4.15 -1.85
N VAL A 258 27.78 2.87 -1.98
CA VAL A 258 28.66 1.86 -2.60
C VAL A 258 29.14 2.33 -3.98
N LYS A 259 30.44 2.24 -4.23
CA LYS A 259 31.07 2.72 -5.47
C LYS A 259 30.40 2.11 -6.69
N GLY A 260 29.96 2.98 -7.60
CA GLY A 260 29.27 2.59 -8.83
C GLY A 260 27.76 2.37 -8.68
N ALA A 261 27.20 2.44 -7.47
CA ALA A 261 25.77 2.53 -7.26
C ALA A 261 25.26 3.94 -7.59
N ILE A 262 24.03 4.02 -8.10
CA ILE A 262 23.34 5.28 -8.33
C ILE A 262 22.65 5.70 -7.03
N PRO A 263 22.87 6.93 -6.53
CA PRO A 263 22.19 7.44 -5.33
C PRO A 263 20.67 7.43 -5.54
N GLY A 264 19.95 6.54 -4.85
CA GLY A 264 18.50 6.37 -5.04
C GLY A 264 17.74 5.86 -3.82
N MET A 265 18.42 5.62 -2.70
CA MET A 265 17.78 5.17 -1.46
C MET A 265 17.24 6.38 -0.70
N ALA A 266 15.93 6.45 -0.55
CA ALA A 266 15.27 7.53 0.17
C ALA A 266 15.50 7.40 1.69
N PRO A 267 15.70 8.50 2.42
CA PRO A 267 15.70 8.48 3.88
C PRO A 267 14.30 8.11 4.36
N LEU A 268 14.19 7.02 5.12
CA LEU A 268 12.92 6.55 5.67
C LEU A 268 12.94 6.73 7.20
N PRO A 269 11.86 7.28 7.79
CA PRO A 269 11.74 7.32 9.23
C PRO A 269 11.64 5.88 9.74
N THR A 270 12.65 5.48 10.51
CA THR A 270 12.72 4.18 11.17
C THR A 270 13.01 4.37 12.65
N THR A 271 12.37 3.58 13.51
CA THR A 271 12.75 3.48 14.92
C THR A 271 14.00 2.60 15.07
N LEU A 272 14.64 2.63 16.24
CA LEU A 272 15.79 1.76 16.50
C LEU A 272 15.39 0.28 16.45
N ASP A 273 14.22 -0.06 17.02
CA ASP A 273 13.69 -1.43 17.03
C ASP A 273 13.39 -1.93 15.63
N GLU A 274 12.80 -1.09 14.77
CA GLU A 274 12.56 -1.42 13.36
C GLU A 274 13.88 -1.70 12.63
N ARG A 275 14.93 -0.90 12.88
CA ARG A 275 16.24 -1.12 12.25
C ARG A 275 16.91 -2.40 12.74
N ASN A 276 16.78 -2.72 14.03
CA ASN A 276 17.31 -3.95 14.60
C ASN A 276 16.61 -5.18 14.01
N ALA A 277 15.28 -5.12 13.83
CA ALA A 277 14.52 -6.17 13.17
C ALA A 277 14.94 -6.33 11.69
N LEU A 278 15.07 -5.22 10.94
CA LEU A 278 15.56 -5.22 9.56
C LEU A 278 16.97 -5.84 9.45
N MET A 279 17.87 -5.47 10.37
CA MET A 279 19.22 -6.02 10.44
C MET A 279 19.22 -7.52 10.73
N ALA A 280 18.41 -7.98 11.69
CA ALA A 280 18.27 -9.40 12.00
C ALA A 280 17.78 -10.20 10.77
N TYR A 281 16.80 -9.67 10.03
CA TYR A 281 16.36 -10.28 8.78
C TYR A 281 17.47 -10.32 7.73
N VAL A 282 18.15 -9.20 7.46
CA VAL A 282 19.25 -9.14 6.47
C VAL A 282 20.42 -10.05 6.86
N ARG A 283 20.72 -10.19 8.15
CA ARG A 283 21.68 -11.17 8.65
C ARG A 283 21.26 -12.60 8.37
N SER A 284 20.00 -12.95 8.58
CA SER A 284 19.51 -14.30 8.32
C SER A 284 19.63 -14.73 6.84
N LEU A 285 19.74 -13.77 5.91
CA LEU A 285 19.89 -14.02 4.47
C LEU A 285 21.34 -14.28 4.03
N SER A 286 22.31 -13.93 4.88
CA SER A 286 23.72 -14.13 4.58
C SER A 286 24.16 -15.50 5.07
N LYS A 287 24.81 -16.25 4.18
CA LYS A 287 25.31 -17.61 4.43
C LYS A 287 26.83 -17.63 4.44
#